data_AF-A0A815U8K3-F1
#
_entry.id   AF-A0A815U8K3-F1
#
_cell.length_a   1.000
_cell.length_b   1.000
_cell.length_c   1.000
_cell.angle_alpha   90.00
_cell.angle_beta   90.00
_cell.angle_gamma   90.00
#
_symmetry.space_group_name_H-M   'P 1'
#
loop_
_entity.id
_entity.type
_entity.pdbx_description
1 polymer ?
#
loop_
_entity_poly.entity_id
_entity_poly.type
_entity_poly.pdbx_seq_one_letter_code
_entity_poly.pdbx_strand_id
1 'polypeptide(L)'
;YEEYIFADVRKRHDLAFAWLYQEYVYANGYLSILDPNKKKDFTKYDDTLCRLLEYLQEKPDQRDGLFSRLLTSAPLITDNALLVLKRYCQDETRSYLGMNTLRDLIFRRMNMREKFLDILLDFTHNENISVRNNAIRIAKSLHDKEEFKQPIERHALQFLKHL
;
A
#
# COMPACT_ATOMS: atom_id res chain seq x y z
N TYR A 1 16.08 17.81 7.44
CA TYR A 1 16.29 16.48 6.83
C TYR A 1 15.28 16.18 5.74
N GLU A 2 14.00 16.50 5.93
CA GLU A 2 12.94 16.23 4.95
C GLU A 2 13.22 16.84 3.58
N GLU A 3 13.51 18.15 3.50
CA GLU A 3 13.81 18.82 2.22
C GLU A 3 15.00 18.18 1.48
N TYR A 4 16.01 17.73 2.22
CA TYR A 4 17.14 17.01 1.66
C TYR A 4 16.72 15.64 1.12
N ILE A 5 15.87 14.89 1.82
CA ILE A 5 15.36 13.62 1.31
C ILE A 5 14.50 13.86 0.06
N PHE A 6 13.55 14.79 0.12
CA PHE A 6 12.64 15.11 -0.99
C PHE A 6 13.34 15.75 -2.20
N ALA A 7 14.53 16.33 -2.05
CA ALA A 7 15.32 16.80 -3.18
C ALA A 7 15.80 15.67 -4.09
N ASP A 8 16.11 14.49 -3.56
CA ASP A 8 16.51 13.30 -4.33
C ASP A 8 16.15 12.00 -3.61
N VAL A 9 14.85 11.71 -3.48
CA VAL A 9 14.35 10.52 -2.77
C VAL A 9 14.88 9.24 -3.40
N ARG A 10 15.15 9.22 -4.71
CA ARG A 10 15.64 8.02 -5.39
C ARG A 10 17.04 7.65 -4.93
N LYS A 11 17.97 8.59 -4.93
CA LYS A 11 19.34 8.31 -4.43
C LYS A 11 19.39 8.19 -2.91
N ARG A 12 18.40 8.75 -2.21
CA ARG A 12 18.35 8.83 -0.74
C ARG A 12 17.24 7.96 -0.14
N HIS A 13 16.81 6.91 -0.85
CA HIS A 13 15.68 6.08 -0.44
C HIS A 13 15.96 5.33 0.86
N ASP A 14 17.19 4.87 1.07
CA ASP A 14 17.59 4.23 2.33
C ASP A 14 17.42 5.19 3.51
N LEU A 15 17.76 6.47 3.33
CA LEU A 15 17.57 7.49 4.35
C LEU A 15 16.07 7.80 4.57
N ALA A 16 15.28 7.84 3.50
CA ALA A 16 13.82 8.00 3.59
C ALA A 16 13.19 6.84 4.37
N PHE A 17 13.62 5.61 4.13
CA PHE A 17 13.09 4.43 4.80
C PHE A 17 13.54 4.42 6.26
N ALA A 18 14.82 4.70 6.54
CA ALA A 18 15.33 4.84 7.91
C ALA A 18 14.56 5.90 8.71
N TRP A 19 14.27 7.05 8.10
CA TRP A 19 13.44 8.09 8.71
C TRP A 19 12.02 7.58 9.01
N LEU A 20 11.36 6.91 8.06
CA LEU A 20 10.05 6.32 8.29
C LEU A 20 10.04 5.31 9.46
N TYR A 21 11.06 4.44 9.53
CA TYR A 21 11.22 3.50 10.65
C TYR A 21 11.42 4.22 11.98
N GLN A 22 12.23 5.29 11.98
CA GLN A 22 12.43 6.10 13.16
C GLN A 22 11.11 6.69 13.66
N GLU A 23 10.28 7.28 12.77
CA GLU A 23 8.96 7.80 13.15
C GLU A 23 8.04 6.69 13.69
N TYR A 24 8.10 5.48 13.14
CA TYR A 24 7.35 4.33 13.66
C TYR A 24 7.78 3.92 15.08
N VAL A 25 9.09 3.93 15.35
CA VAL A 25 9.64 3.62 16.68
C VAL A 25 9.23 4.68 17.69
N TYR A 26 9.28 5.96 17.31
CA TYR A 26 8.77 7.07 18.12
C TYR A 26 7.27 6.92 18.41
N ALA A 27 6.46 6.61 17.39
CA ALA A 27 5.02 6.43 17.50
C ALA A 27 4.62 5.29 18.46
N ASN A 28 5.40 4.21 18.49
CA ASN A 28 5.15 3.08 19.39
C ASN A 28 5.54 3.32 20.85
N GLY A 29 6.18 4.45 21.17
CA GLY A 29 6.61 4.75 22.53
C GLY A 29 7.83 3.94 22.99
N TYR A 30 8.59 3.31 22.08
CA TYR A 30 9.80 2.58 22.47
C TYR A 30 10.86 3.48 23.12
N LEU A 31 10.82 4.79 22.81
CA LEU A 31 11.66 5.81 23.45
C LEU A 31 10.98 6.48 24.67
N SER A 32 9.74 6.10 25.02
CA SER A 32 8.98 6.63 26.16
C SER A 32 9.10 5.76 27.41
N ILE A 33 10.25 5.14 27.64
CA ILE A 33 10.61 4.53 28.95
C ILE A 33 10.36 5.52 30.11
N LEU A 34 10.34 6.83 29.79
CA LEU A 34 10.10 7.95 30.70
C LEU A 34 8.62 8.28 30.99
N ASP A 35 7.65 7.77 30.23
CA ASP A 35 6.21 8.05 30.46
C ASP A 35 5.33 6.83 30.11
N PRO A 36 4.94 6.02 31.12
CA PRO A 36 4.07 4.85 30.95
C PRO A 36 2.65 5.17 30.46
N ASN A 37 2.20 6.43 30.58
CA ASN A 37 0.84 6.85 30.20
C ASN A 37 0.78 7.43 28.79
N LYS A 38 1.93 7.61 28.12
CA LYS A 38 1.98 8.15 26.77
C LYS A 38 1.35 7.15 25.79
N LYS A 39 0.17 7.50 25.28
CA LYS A 39 -0.52 6.72 24.25
C LYS A 39 0.31 6.69 22.97
N LYS A 40 0.24 5.57 22.25
CA LYS A 40 0.80 5.45 20.90
C LYS A 40 0.16 6.51 20.01
N ASP A 41 0.99 7.26 19.29
CA ASP A 41 0.57 8.30 18.37
C ASP A 41 1.27 8.10 17.02
N PHE A 42 0.50 7.64 16.04
CA PHE A 42 0.99 7.37 14.68
C PHE A 42 0.81 8.55 13.72
N THR A 43 0.36 9.71 14.18
CA THR A 43 0.04 10.85 13.31
C THR A 43 1.22 11.28 12.45
N LYS A 44 2.42 11.42 13.07
CA LYS A 44 3.65 11.79 12.34
C LYS A 44 4.14 10.69 11.40
N TYR A 45 4.02 9.45 11.82
CA TYR A 45 4.37 8.29 10.99
C TYR A 45 3.48 8.24 9.74
N ASP A 46 2.18 8.42 9.93
CA ASP A 46 1.18 8.43 8.86
C ASP A 46 1.44 9.57 7.85
N ASP A 47 1.66 10.80 8.34
CA ASP A 47 1.99 11.94 7.50
C ASP A 47 3.28 11.68 6.69
N THR A 48 4.32 11.17 7.35
CA THR A 48 5.60 10.85 6.69
C THR A 48 5.42 9.79 5.61
N LEU A 49 4.69 8.71 5.91
CA LEU A 49 4.40 7.64 4.95
C LEU A 49 3.62 8.17 3.75
N CYS A 50 2.55 8.95 4.00
CA CYS A 50 1.71 9.50 2.94
C CYS A 50 2.50 10.46 2.06
N ARG A 51 3.26 11.40 2.64
CA ARG A 51 4.09 12.35 1.88
C ARG A 51 5.13 11.65 1.01
N LEU A 52 5.78 10.60 1.52
CA LEU A 52 6.72 9.81 0.72
C LEU A 52 6.01 9.08 -0.43
N LEU A 53 4.84 8.48 -0.18
CA LEU A 53 4.06 7.79 -1.21
C LEU A 53 3.56 8.76 -2.27
N GLU A 54 3.01 9.90 -1.88
CA GLU A 54 2.51 10.92 -2.79
C GLU A 54 3.63 11.51 -3.64
N TYR A 55 4.77 11.84 -3.02
CA TYR A 55 5.94 12.29 -3.79
C TYR A 55 6.42 11.24 -4.80
N LEU A 56 6.49 9.97 -4.37
CA LEU A 56 6.89 8.88 -5.26
C LEU A 56 5.87 8.67 -6.38
N GLN A 57 4.57 8.77 -6.11
CA GLN A 57 3.52 8.57 -7.11
C GLN A 57 3.60 9.65 -8.21
N GLU A 58 3.91 10.90 -7.87
CA GLU A 58 3.93 12.01 -8.83
C GLU A 58 5.07 11.92 -9.84
N LYS A 59 6.16 11.20 -9.52
CA LYS A 59 7.32 11.11 -10.42
C LYS A 59 6.96 10.42 -11.74
N PRO A 60 7.40 10.95 -12.89
CA PRO A 60 7.06 10.37 -14.19
C PRO A 60 7.73 9.01 -14.40
N ASP A 61 8.93 8.83 -13.86
CA ASP A 61 9.68 7.58 -13.96
C ASP A 61 9.53 6.74 -12.68
N GLN A 62 8.99 5.54 -12.85
CA GLN A 62 8.64 4.58 -11.81
C GLN A 62 9.46 3.29 -11.90
N ARG A 63 10.51 3.27 -12.75
CA ARG A 63 11.27 2.05 -13.06
C ARG A 63 11.94 1.43 -11.82
N ASP A 64 12.27 2.25 -10.83
CA ASP A 64 12.97 1.81 -9.62
C ASP A 64 12.05 1.06 -8.63
N GLY A 65 10.73 1.00 -8.88
CA GLY A 65 9.76 0.30 -8.05
C GLY A 65 9.70 0.80 -6.60
N LEU A 66 10.16 2.03 -6.34
CA LEU A 66 10.33 2.57 -4.99
C LEU A 66 9.01 2.69 -4.24
N PHE A 67 7.91 3.02 -4.93
CA PHE A 67 6.58 3.04 -4.34
C PHE A 67 6.19 1.68 -3.74
N SER A 68 6.37 0.60 -4.52
CA SER A 68 6.12 -0.77 -4.06
C SER A 68 7.08 -1.17 -2.93
N ARG A 69 8.37 -0.83 -3.06
CA ARG A 69 9.37 -1.11 -2.01
C ARG A 69 9.04 -0.41 -0.70
N LEU A 70 8.57 0.83 -0.73
CA LEU A 70 8.17 1.58 0.46
C LEU A 70 6.98 0.89 1.15
N LEU A 71 5.91 0.57 0.40
CA LEU A 71 4.74 -0.12 0.95
C LEU A 71 5.03 -1.55 1.42
N THR A 72 5.99 -2.25 0.82
CA THR A 72 6.36 -3.60 1.25
C THR A 72 7.30 -3.59 2.45
N SER A 73 8.12 -2.55 2.61
CA SER A 73 9.08 -2.42 3.71
C SER A 73 8.49 -1.74 4.95
N ALA A 74 7.53 -0.82 4.79
CA ALA A 74 6.98 -0.03 5.90
C ALA A 74 6.53 -0.89 7.10
N PRO A 75 6.82 -0.51 8.34
CA PRO A 75 6.45 -1.34 9.49
C PRO A 75 4.92 -1.48 9.66
N LEU A 76 4.15 -0.46 9.26
CA LEU A 76 2.69 -0.43 9.34
C LEU A 76 2.11 0.27 8.10
N ILE A 77 1.04 -0.25 7.51
CA ILE A 77 0.29 0.46 6.47
C ILE A 77 -0.95 1.08 7.12
N THR A 78 -1.01 2.40 7.10
CA THR A 78 -2.11 3.18 7.66
C THR A 78 -3.29 3.27 6.70
N ASP A 79 -4.46 3.67 7.19
CA ASP A 79 -5.64 3.86 6.34
C ASP A 79 -5.43 4.95 5.29
N ASN A 80 -4.75 6.05 5.63
CA ASN A 80 -4.44 7.10 4.66
C ASN A 80 -3.46 6.61 3.59
N ALA A 81 -2.45 5.82 3.94
CA ALA A 81 -1.56 5.19 2.96
C ALA A 81 -2.32 4.24 2.02
N LEU A 82 -3.36 3.54 2.50
CA LEU A 82 -4.23 2.74 1.63
C LEU A 82 -5.02 3.60 0.64
N LEU A 83 -5.46 4.80 1.02
CA LEU A 83 -6.10 5.74 0.10
C LEU A 83 -5.12 6.19 -1.00
N VAL A 84 -3.86 6.45 -0.65
CA VAL A 84 -2.81 6.76 -1.64
C VAL A 84 -2.60 5.57 -2.59
N LEU A 85 -2.50 4.35 -2.07
CA LEU A 85 -2.38 3.14 -2.89
C LEU A 85 -3.59 2.96 -3.83
N LYS A 86 -4.81 3.16 -3.35
CA LYS A 86 -6.03 3.07 -4.18
C LYS A 86 -5.98 4.04 -5.35
N ARG A 87 -5.64 5.32 -5.09
CA ARG A 87 -5.45 6.33 -6.13
C ARG A 87 -4.38 5.89 -7.15
N TYR A 88 -3.27 5.35 -6.67
CA TYR A 88 -2.19 4.85 -7.54
C TYR A 88 -2.62 3.68 -8.44
N CYS A 89 -3.47 2.77 -7.93
CA CYS A 89 -4.05 1.69 -8.73
C CYS A 89 -5.02 2.17 -9.81
N GLN A 90 -5.66 3.32 -9.60
CA GLN A 90 -6.68 3.89 -10.49
C GLN A 90 -6.10 4.85 -11.55
N ASP A 91 -4.86 5.32 -11.37
CA ASP A 91 -4.15 6.13 -12.37
C ASP A 91 -4.00 5.34 -13.68
N GLU A 92 -4.63 5.78 -14.76
CA GLU A 92 -4.62 5.06 -16.05
C GLU A 92 -3.20 4.76 -16.57
N THR A 93 -2.30 5.71 -16.37
CA THR A 93 -0.91 5.61 -16.85
C THR A 93 -0.06 4.67 -16.00
N ARG A 94 -0.49 4.37 -14.77
CA ARG A 94 0.27 3.61 -13.78
C ARG A 94 -0.48 2.42 -13.18
N SER A 95 -1.72 2.16 -13.62
CA SER A 95 -2.61 1.14 -13.07
C SER A 95 -1.95 -0.24 -13.03
N TYR A 96 -1.17 -0.59 -14.06
CA TYR A 96 -0.39 -1.83 -14.07
C TYR A 96 0.60 -1.94 -12.91
N LEU A 97 1.34 -0.86 -12.60
CA LEU A 97 2.30 -0.82 -11.49
C LEU A 97 1.59 -0.82 -10.14
N GLY A 98 0.51 -0.05 -10.00
CA GLY A 98 -0.30 -0.03 -8.79
C GLY A 98 -0.91 -1.39 -8.48
N MET A 99 -1.48 -2.04 -9.49
CA MET A 99 -2.07 -3.37 -9.35
C MET A 99 -1.04 -4.45 -9.00
N ASN A 100 0.15 -4.41 -9.61
CA ASN A 100 1.24 -5.31 -9.21
C ASN A 100 1.74 -5.04 -7.79
N THR A 101 1.80 -3.77 -7.37
CA THR A 101 2.12 -3.41 -5.98
C THR A 101 1.10 -3.99 -5.01
N LEU A 102 -0.19 -3.86 -5.31
CA LEU A 102 -1.27 -4.43 -4.50
C LEU A 102 -1.16 -5.95 -4.40
N ARG A 103 -0.89 -6.63 -5.52
CA ARG A 103 -0.62 -8.08 -5.55
C ARG A 103 0.57 -8.46 -4.67
N ASP A 104 1.67 -7.72 -4.76
CA ASP A 104 2.87 -8.03 -3.98
C ASP A 104 2.61 -7.85 -2.47
N LEU A 105 1.76 -6.88 -2.09
CA LEU A 105 1.32 -6.70 -0.71
C LEU A 105 0.47 -7.86 -0.19
N ILE A 106 -0.45 -8.40 -1.01
CA ILE A 106 -1.24 -9.61 -0.68
C ILE A 106 -0.33 -10.79 -0.31
N PHE A 107 0.77 -10.96 -1.05
CA PHE A 107 1.74 -12.02 -0.77
C PHE A 107 2.63 -11.73 0.44
N ARG A 108 3.12 -10.50 0.58
CA ARG A 108 4.16 -10.16 1.56
C ARG A 108 3.61 -9.80 2.95
N ARG A 109 2.35 -9.34 3.07
CA ARG A 109 1.76 -8.86 4.34
C ARG A 109 0.59 -9.73 4.79
N MET A 110 0.89 -10.88 5.38
CA MET A 110 -0.14 -11.83 5.87
C MET A 110 -1.20 -11.17 6.77
N ASN A 111 -0.79 -10.27 7.67
CA ASN A 111 -1.68 -9.60 8.63
C ASN A 111 -2.72 -8.66 7.99
N MET A 112 -2.49 -8.20 6.75
CA MET A 112 -3.37 -7.28 6.03
C MET A 112 -3.84 -7.88 4.69
N ARG A 113 -3.55 -9.16 4.47
CA ARG A 113 -3.80 -9.87 3.21
C ARG A 113 -5.26 -9.77 2.77
N GLU A 114 -6.19 -10.01 3.69
CA GLU A 114 -7.63 -9.93 3.42
C GLU A 114 -8.03 -8.53 2.97
N LYS A 115 -7.59 -7.49 3.70
CA LYS A 115 -7.88 -6.10 3.35
C LYS A 115 -7.35 -5.72 1.97
N PHE A 116 -6.14 -6.18 1.60
CA PHE A 116 -5.60 -5.94 0.26
C PHE A 116 -6.34 -6.74 -0.82
N LEU A 117 -6.77 -7.96 -0.50
CA LEU A 117 -7.55 -8.78 -1.41
C LEU A 117 -8.92 -8.14 -1.67
N ASP A 118 -9.60 -7.66 -0.63
CA ASP A 118 -10.88 -6.95 -0.79
C ASP A 118 -10.73 -5.73 -1.70
N ILE A 119 -9.69 -4.92 -1.51
CA ILE A 119 -9.39 -3.78 -2.38
C ILE A 119 -9.17 -4.23 -3.84
N LEU A 120 -8.45 -5.33 -4.05
CA LEU A 120 -8.22 -5.87 -5.40
C LEU A 120 -9.55 -6.30 -6.04
N LEU A 121 -10.42 -6.95 -5.28
CA LEU A 121 -11.69 -7.46 -5.75
C LEU A 121 -12.70 -6.33 -6.01
N ASP A 122 -12.70 -5.26 -5.22
CA ASP A 122 -13.45 -4.03 -5.50
C ASP A 122 -13.09 -3.47 -6.88
N PHE A 123 -11.81 -3.52 -7.26
CA PHE A 123 -11.35 -3.06 -8.57
C PHE A 123 -11.82 -3.93 -9.75
N THR A 124 -12.29 -5.15 -9.52
CA THR A 124 -12.85 -6.02 -10.60
C THR A 124 -14.18 -5.52 -11.14
N HIS A 125 -14.78 -4.51 -10.50
CA HIS A 125 -16.00 -3.84 -10.93
C HIS A 125 -15.79 -2.35 -11.20
N ASN A 126 -14.52 -1.91 -11.31
CA ASN A 126 -14.22 -0.50 -11.55
C ASN A 126 -14.76 -0.03 -12.91
N GLU A 127 -15.25 1.20 -13.01
CA GLU A 127 -15.75 1.78 -14.27
C GLU A 127 -14.66 1.82 -15.35
N ASN A 128 -13.41 2.08 -14.95
CA ASN A 128 -12.27 2.09 -15.84
C ASN A 128 -11.92 0.67 -16.30
N ILE A 129 -12.05 0.44 -17.62
CA ILE A 129 -11.83 -0.87 -18.25
C ILE A 129 -10.40 -1.37 -18.03
N SER A 130 -9.40 -0.49 -18.07
CA SER A 130 -7.99 -0.87 -17.91
C SER A 130 -7.71 -1.36 -16.48
N VAL A 131 -8.15 -0.58 -15.49
CA VAL A 131 -8.06 -0.91 -14.06
C VAL A 131 -8.78 -2.24 -13.79
N ARG A 132 -10.01 -2.37 -14.30
CA ARG A 132 -10.84 -3.57 -14.15
C ARG A 132 -10.20 -4.82 -14.73
N ASN A 133 -9.69 -4.75 -15.97
CA ASN A 133 -9.05 -5.88 -16.63
C ASN A 133 -7.77 -6.31 -15.92
N ASN A 134 -6.97 -5.36 -15.41
CA ASN A 134 -5.79 -5.66 -14.61
C ASN A 134 -6.17 -6.36 -13.30
N ALA A 135 -7.19 -5.87 -12.59
CA ALA A 135 -7.68 -6.48 -11.36
C ALA A 135 -8.20 -7.90 -11.59
N ILE A 136 -9.03 -8.12 -12.62
CA ILE A 136 -9.55 -9.44 -13.00
C ILE A 136 -8.41 -10.41 -13.32
N ARG A 137 -7.39 -9.97 -14.08
CA ARG A 137 -6.23 -10.81 -14.41
C ARG A 137 -5.50 -11.28 -13.16
N ILE A 138 -5.28 -10.39 -12.20
CA ILE A 138 -4.60 -10.73 -10.95
C ILE A 138 -5.49 -11.62 -10.08
N ALA A 139 -6.78 -11.29 -9.92
CA ALA A 139 -7.72 -12.09 -9.15
C ALA A 139 -7.82 -13.53 -9.67
N LYS A 140 -7.86 -13.73 -11.00
CA LYS A 140 -7.79 -15.05 -11.62
C LYS A 140 -6.51 -15.80 -11.25
N SER A 141 -5.35 -15.14 -11.37
CA SER A 141 -4.07 -15.73 -10.99
C SER A 141 -3.96 -16.05 -9.50
N LEU A 142 -4.68 -15.32 -8.63
CA LEU A 142 -4.75 -15.63 -7.20
C LEU A 142 -5.70 -16.79 -6.91
N HIS A 143 -6.82 -16.90 -7.63
CA HIS A 143 -7.81 -17.97 -7.47
C HIS A 143 -7.24 -19.37 -7.76
N ASP A 144 -6.23 -19.46 -8.63
CA ASP A 144 -5.46 -20.69 -8.87
C ASP A 144 -4.71 -21.20 -7.63
N LYS A 145 -4.55 -20.37 -6.59
CA LYS A 145 -3.92 -20.73 -5.32
C LYS A 145 -4.98 -21.03 -4.27
N GLU A 146 -4.84 -22.18 -3.62
CA GLU A 146 -5.79 -22.71 -2.65
C GLU A 146 -6.12 -21.74 -1.52
N GLU A 147 -5.11 -20.98 -1.05
CA GLU A 147 -5.26 -19.98 0.03
C GLU A 147 -6.14 -18.77 -0.32
N PHE A 148 -6.34 -18.44 -1.60
CA PHE A 148 -7.18 -17.32 -2.02
C PHE A 148 -8.50 -17.72 -2.65
N LYS A 149 -8.66 -19.00 -3.00
CA LYS A 149 -9.84 -19.51 -3.71
C LYS A 149 -11.14 -19.19 -2.98
N GLN A 150 -11.26 -19.64 -1.72
CA GLN A 150 -12.48 -19.45 -0.93
C GLN A 150 -12.77 -17.95 -0.62
N PRO A 151 -11.79 -17.11 -0.21
CA PRO A 151 -12.01 -15.67 -0.06
C PRO A 151 -12.54 -15.00 -1.33
N ILE A 152 -11.96 -15.31 -2.49
CA ILE A 152 -12.37 -14.71 -3.77
C ILE A 152 -13.80 -15.13 -4.14
N GLU A 153 -14.12 -16.42 -4.03
CA GLU A 153 -15.46 -16.93 -4.32
C GLU A 153 -16.52 -16.30 -3.39
N ARG A 154 -16.20 -16.13 -2.10
CA ARG A 154 -17.09 -15.47 -1.15
C ARG A 154 -17.41 -14.04 -1.55
N HIS A 155 -16.40 -13.26 -1.91
CA HIS A 155 -16.57 -11.88 -2.35
C HIS A 155 -17.40 -11.80 -3.64
N ALA A 156 -17.14 -12.68 -4.61
CA ALA A 156 -17.92 -12.74 -5.85
C ALA A 156 -19.40 -13.07 -5.58
N LEU A 157 -19.68 -14.02 -4.68
CA LEU A 157 -21.05 -14.36 -4.27
C LEU A 157 -21.74 -13.22 -3.53
N GLN A 158 -21.02 -12.46 -2.70
CA GLN A 158 -21.56 -11.27 -2.04
C GLN A 158 -21.93 -10.21 -3.07
N PHE A 159 -21.05 -9.95 -4.04
CA PHE A 159 -21.31 -8.99 -5.10
C PHE A 159 -22.56 -9.36 -5.93
N LEU A 160 -22.70 -10.64 -6.31
CA LEU A 160 -23.88 -11.13 -7.05
C LEU A 160 -25.21 -10.95 -6.31
N LYS A 161 -25.21 -10.89 -4.97
CA LYS A 161 -26.41 -10.62 -4.17
C LYS A 161 -26.83 -9.16 -4.16
N HIS A 162 -25.93 -8.26 -4.56
CA HIS A 162 -26.13 -6.81 -4.57
C HIS A 162 -26.28 -6.24 -5.98
N LEU A 163 -26.27 -7.09 -7.01
CA LEU A 163 -26.72 -6.79 -8.38
C LEU A 163 -28.24 -6.94 -8.50
#